data_AF-A0AAV5DEJ1-F1
#
_entry.id   AF-A0AAV5DEJ1-F1
#
_cell.length_a   1.000
_cell.length_b   1.000
_cell.length_c   1.000
_cell.angle_alpha   90.00
_cell.angle_beta   90.00
_cell.angle_gamma   90.00
#
_symmetry.space_group_name_H-M   'P 1'
#
loop_
_entity.id
_entity.type
_entity.pdbx_description
1 polymer ?
#
loop_
_entity_poly.entity_id
_entity_poly.type
_entity_poly.pdbx_seq_one_letter_code
_entity_poly.pdbx_strand_id
1 'polypeptide(L)'
;MFLVGNRMDVRLLLLALICIHASCRALAEQPEEATVIVKGSTRIAETDDNYVCATMDWWPPEKCNYNQCSWGQSSILNLDLDHPFLAEAIQAFGNLRIRLGGSLQDRVVYDVGTDSPCTPFQNVSNGLFGFSVGCLSMDRWDELNDLFQKTGYLMGKQTSVCSAIVTFGLNALYGRYNVRRTIWAGKWNSTNAYDFVKYTISKGYPVDSWEFGNTTQFLFTTELLQCPFGSSKSCSFIQQLYKAPLSQPLLLAPGGFFDQQWYSQLLQTSGHGVVSALTHHVYNLGGGITLLLINLSNTTRYNVTLQNDINVSLEKRSDLKRDGSFTTRLKKAISWLGSKPSSDAKLREEYHLTAKDGDLQSKTMLLNGAPLELGDDGSIPALSPVLVDVSSPVYLAPTSIAFVALPMFEAKACS
;
A
#
# COMPACT_ATOMS: atom_id res chain seq x y z
N MET A 1 -34.31 78.32 -15.32
CA MET A 1 -34.72 77.02 -14.74
C MET A 1 -34.15 75.91 -15.62
N PHE A 2 -33.80 74.78 -15.01
CA PHE A 2 -33.25 73.51 -15.54
C PHE A 2 -33.68 73.12 -16.99
N LEU A 3 -32.75 72.70 -17.88
CA LEU A 3 -32.44 71.29 -18.31
C LEU A 3 -33.66 70.53 -18.91
N VAL A 4 -33.66 69.74 -19.99
CA VAL A 4 -32.74 68.77 -20.68
C VAL A 4 -33.08 68.79 -22.21
N GLY A 5 -32.32 68.32 -23.21
CA GLY A 5 -30.99 67.68 -23.28
C GLY A 5 -30.95 66.34 -24.09
N ASN A 6 -31.19 66.35 -25.41
CA ASN A 6 -31.32 65.14 -26.25
C ASN A 6 -30.07 64.23 -26.30
N ARG A 7 -30.27 62.91 -26.20
CA ARG A 7 -29.30 61.85 -26.53
C ARG A 7 -29.98 60.64 -27.16
N MET A 8 -29.59 60.28 -28.38
CA MET A 8 -29.72 58.95 -28.97
C MET A 8 -28.41 58.59 -29.70
N ASP A 9 -28.22 57.29 -29.95
CA ASP A 9 -27.19 56.69 -30.83
C ASP A 9 -25.71 56.78 -30.44
N VAL A 10 -25.37 56.23 -29.27
CA VAL A 10 -24.04 55.64 -29.01
C VAL A 10 -24.18 54.30 -28.24
N ARG A 11 -24.82 53.29 -28.85
CA ARG A 11 -24.90 51.92 -28.26
C ARG A 11 -24.64 50.73 -29.19
N LEU A 12 -24.64 50.88 -30.51
CA LEU A 12 -24.44 49.73 -31.43
C LEU A 12 -22.98 49.47 -31.86
N LEU A 13 -22.10 50.47 -31.81
CA LEU A 13 -20.72 50.35 -32.33
C LEU A 13 -19.71 49.69 -31.37
N LEU A 14 -20.01 49.61 -30.07
CA LEU A 14 -19.09 49.05 -29.06
C LEU A 14 -19.07 47.52 -29.00
N LEU A 15 -20.15 46.84 -29.43
CA LEU A 15 -20.23 45.38 -29.41
C LEU A 15 -19.41 44.71 -30.53
N ALA A 16 -19.25 45.38 -31.67
CA ALA A 16 -18.49 44.85 -32.81
C ALA A 16 -16.96 44.84 -32.57
N LEU A 17 -16.42 45.83 -31.84
CA LEU A 17 -14.97 45.93 -31.59
C LEU A 17 -14.45 44.95 -30.51
N ILE A 18 -15.30 44.56 -29.56
CA ILE A 18 -14.92 43.62 -28.49
C ILE A 18 -14.75 42.19 -29.04
N CYS A 19 -15.49 41.83 -30.08
CA CYS A 19 -15.44 40.48 -30.68
C CYS A 19 -14.20 40.23 -31.56
N ILE A 20 -13.43 41.26 -31.93
CA ILE A 20 -12.26 41.12 -32.84
C ILE A 20 -10.93 40.95 -32.07
N HIS A 21 -10.86 41.39 -30.81
CA HIS A 21 -9.69 41.18 -29.95
C HIS A 21 -9.81 39.95 -29.03
N ALA A 22 -11.00 39.34 -28.96
CA ALA A 22 -11.22 38.05 -28.31
C ALA A 22 -10.82 36.85 -29.19
N SER A 23 -9.79 36.98 -30.03
CA SER A 23 -9.04 35.81 -30.48
C SER A 23 -8.29 35.24 -29.28
N CYS A 24 -9.01 34.41 -28.51
CA CYS A 24 -8.47 33.58 -27.46
C CYS A 24 -7.48 32.61 -28.11
N ARG A 25 -6.24 33.07 -28.26
CA ARG A 25 -5.09 32.19 -28.39
C ARG A 25 -4.93 31.51 -27.03
N ALA A 26 -5.75 30.48 -26.81
CA ALA A 26 -5.29 29.35 -26.03
C ALA A 26 -4.00 28.88 -26.74
N LEU A 27 -2.85 29.34 -26.26
CA LEU A 27 -1.62 28.64 -26.54
C LEU A 27 -1.80 27.29 -25.86
N ALA A 28 -2.18 26.28 -26.65
CA ALA A 28 -1.93 24.91 -26.29
C ALA A 28 -0.42 24.81 -26.08
N GLU A 29 -0.02 24.74 -24.81
CA GLU A 29 1.36 24.45 -24.43
C GLU A 29 1.79 23.23 -25.22
N GLN A 30 2.85 23.38 -26.01
CA GLN A 30 3.33 22.27 -26.82
C GLN A 30 3.80 21.18 -25.86
N PRO A 31 3.35 19.92 -26.02
CA PRO A 31 3.76 18.86 -25.12
C PRO A 31 5.28 18.71 -25.14
N GLU A 32 5.90 18.61 -23.97
CA GLU A 32 7.33 18.32 -23.89
C GLU A 32 7.61 16.90 -24.39
N GLU A 33 8.49 16.76 -25.37
CA GLU A 33 8.87 15.47 -25.94
C GLU A 33 9.91 14.76 -25.06
N ALA A 34 9.66 13.50 -24.72
CA ALA A 34 10.57 12.63 -23.99
C ALA A 34 10.79 11.30 -24.74
N THR A 35 12.00 10.74 -24.66
CA THR A 35 12.33 9.44 -25.26
C THR A 35 12.57 8.40 -24.17
N VAL A 36 11.80 7.31 -24.18
CA VAL A 36 12.01 6.15 -23.32
C VAL A 36 12.81 5.09 -24.09
N ILE A 37 13.84 4.52 -23.46
CA ILE A 37 14.67 3.45 -24.03
C ILE A 37 14.52 2.18 -23.18
N VAL A 38 13.84 1.17 -23.73
CA VAL A 38 13.61 -0.13 -23.06
C VAL A 38 14.80 -1.06 -23.28
N LYS A 39 15.43 -1.53 -22.20
CA LYS A 39 16.58 -2.46 -22.25
C LYS A 39 16.13 -3.92 -22.10
N GLY A 40 15.54 -4.49 -23.14
CA GLY A 40 14.98 -5.86 -23.14
C GLY A 40 16.00 -7.01 -23.20
N SER A 41 17.30 -6.78 -22.99
CA SER A 41 18.36 -7.78 -23.22
C SER A 41 18.68 -8.69 -22.04
N THR A 42 18.42 -8.26 -20.80
CA THR A 42 18.75 -9.00 -19.57
C THR A 42 17.73 -8.72 -18.47
N ARG A 43 17.28 -9.76 -17.76
CA ARG A 43 16.45 -9.64 -16.55
C ARG A 43 17.33 -9.12 -15.40
N ILE A 44 16.88 -8.09 -14.68
CA ILE A 44 17.64 -7.48 -13.55
C ILE A 44 17.19 -7.98 -12.17
N ALA A 45 15.95 -8.43 -12.08
CA ALA A 45 15.30 -8.97 -10.90
C ALA A 45 14.08 -9.79 -11.34
N GLU A 46 13.57 -10.60 -10.43
CA GLU A 46 12.29 -11.31 -10.55
C GLU A 46 11.48 -10.99 -9.29
N THR A 47 10.19 -10.72 -9.48
CA THR A 47 9.22 -10.52 -8.40
C THR A 47 8.39 -11.78 -8.27
N ASP A 48 7.95 -12.10 -7.05
CA ASP A 48 6.96 -13.15 -6.80
C ASP A 48 5.64 -12.85 -7.53
N ASP A 49 4.90 -13.89 -7.92
CA ASP A 49 3.60 -13.74 -8.59
C ASP A 49 2.58 -12.98 -7.72
N ASN A 50 2.76 -13.03 -6.40
CA ASN A 50 1.92 -12.36 -5.40
C ASN A 50 2.48 -10.97 -5.00
N TYR A 51 3.17 -10.28 -5.92
CA TYR A 51 3.82 -8.99 -5.67
C TYR A 51 2.90 -7.92 -5.07
N VAL A 52 1.63 -7.90 -5.47
CA VAL A 52 0.61 -7.05 -4.86
C VAL A 52 0.02 -7.77 -3.65
N CYS A 53 0.19 -7.16 -2.47
CA CYS A 53 -0.25 -7.68 -1.18
C CYS A 53 -1.18 -6.68 -0.47
N ALA A 54 -1.99 -7.18 0.47
CA ALA A 54 -2.78 -6.37 1.39
C ALA A 54 -2.40 -6.63 2.86
N THR A 55 -2.86 -5.78 3.78
CA THR A 55 -2.70 -5.96 5.22
C THR A 55 -4.01 -5.66 5.95
N MET A 56 -4.39 -6.52 6.88
CA MET A 56 -5.43 -6.28 7.87
C MET A 56 -4.76 -5.97 9.22
N ASP A 57 -5.11 -4.84 9.83
CA ASP A 57 -4.52 -4.38 11.10
C ASP A 57 -5.40 -4.77 12.30
N TRP A 58 -4.85 -4.62 13.50
CA TRP A 58 -5.43 -4.94 14.80
C TRP A 58 -6.12 -3.74 15.49
N TRP A 59 -6.04 -2.54 14.92
CA TRP A 59 -6.53 -1.32 15.56
C TRP A 59 -8.04 -1.31 15.76
N PRO A 60 -8.54 -1.16 17.00
CA PRO A 60 -9.98 -1.14 17.27
C PRO A 60 -10.59 0.24 16.91
N PRO A 61 -11.94 0.37 16.88
CA PRO A 61 -12.64 1.61 16.50
C PRO A 61 -12.19 2.84 17.30
N GLU A 62 -11.82 2.65 18.57
CA GLU A 62 -11.40 3.69 19.50
C GLU A 62 -10.01 4.25 19.17
N LYS A 63 -9.29 3.68 18.18
CA LYS A 63 -8.00 4.19 17.75
C LYS A 63 -8.15 5.46 16.93
N CYS A 64 -8.17 6.59 17.63
CA CYS A 64 -8.17 7.91 16.99
C CYS A 64 -6.76 8.49 16.86
N ASN A 65 -6.52 9.28 15.81
CA ASN A 65 -5.35 10.14 15.60
C ASN A 65 -5.87 11.51 15.14
N TYR A 66 -5.31 12.61 15.63
CA TYR A 66 -5.68 13.98 15.16
C TYR A 66 -7.20 14.24 15.16
N ASN A 67 -7.91 13.76 16.18
CA ASN A 67 -9.38 13.79 16.32
C ASN A 67 -10.18 13.03 15.23
N GLN A 68 -9.54 12.12 14.49
CA GLN A 68 -10.17 11.23 13.51
C GLN A 68 -9.97 9.76 13.91
N CYS A 69 -11.04 8.98 13.91
CA CYS A 69 -11.05 7.56 14.30
C CYS A 69 -11.20 6.68 13.05
N SER A 70 -10.19 6.73 12.18
CA SER A 70 -10.26 6.24 10.79
C SER A 70 -10.42 4.72 10.64
N TRP A 71 -10.24 3.94 11.72
CA TRP A 71 -10.29 2.48 11.67
C TRP A 71 -11.71 1.91 11.64
N GLY A 72 -12.67 2.48 12.39
CA GLY A 72 -14.05 1.99 12.40
C GLY A 72 -14.16 0.46 12.56
N GLN A 73 -14.89 -0.18 11.64
CA GLN A 73 -15.03 -1.64 11.55
C GLN A 73 -14.15 -2.22 10.43
N SER A 74 -12.83 -2.00 10.48
CA SER A 74 -11.87 -2.49 9.46
C SER A 74 -10.72 -3.35 10.01
N SER A 75 -10.77 -3.73 11.29
CA SER A 75 -9.72 -4.54 11.91
C SER A 75 -9.98 -6.03 11.73
N ILE A 76 -8.93 -6.83 11.95
CA ILE A 76 -9.00 -8.30 12.08
C ILE A 76 -10.15 -8.73 13.01
N LEU A 77 -10.40 -7.99 14.10
CA LEU A 77 -11.36 -8.35 15.14
C LEU A 77 -12.83 -8.00 14.80
N ASN A 78 -13.07 -7.09 13.86
CA ASN A 78 -14.40 -6.47 13.71
C ASN A 78 -14.82 -6.09 12.27
N LEU A 79 -13.99 -6.33 11.26
CA LEU A 79 -14.40 -6.21 9.86
C LEU A 79 -15.61 -7.13 9.58
N ASP A 80 -16.60 -6.62 8.86
CA ASP A 80 -17.70 -7.44 8.33
C ASP A 80 -17.14 -8.40 7.27
N LEU A 81 -17.08 -9.69 7.60
CA LEU A 81 -16.52 -10.75 6.73
C LEU A 81 -17.57 -11.38 5.82
N ASP A 82 -18.86 -11.12 6.06
CA ASP A 82 -19.98 -11.59 5.25
C ASP A 82 -20.47 -10.52 4.26
N HIS A 83 -19.81 -9.35 4.22
CA HIS A 83 -20.07 -8.31 3.23
C HIS A 83 -19.93 -8.89 1.80
N PRO A 84 -20.96 -8.77 0.94
CA PRO A 84 -21.06 -9.56 -0.30
C PRO A 84 -19.86 -9.38 -1.23
N PHE A 85 -19.35 -8.15 -1.34
CA PHE A 85 -18.27 -7.81 -2.27
C PHE A 85 -16.86 -8.06 -1.72
N LEU A 86 -16.69 -8.44 -0.44
CA LEU A 86 -15.35 -8.56 0.16
C LEU A 86 -14.58 -9.76 -0.39
N ALA A 87 -15.23 -10.92 -0.48
CA ALA A 87 -14.61 -12.13 -1.05
C ALA A 87 -14.28 -11.95 -2.54
N GLU A 88 -15.18 -11.30 -3.29
CA GLU A 88 -15.02 -11.02 -4.72
C GLU A 88 -13.87 -10.03 -4.97
N ALA A 89 -13.77 -8.96 -4.16
CA ALA A 89 -12.67 -8.00 -4.23
C ALA A 89 -11.31 -8.63 -3.92
N ILE A 90 -11.23 -9.60 -2.99
CA ILE A 90 -10.01 -10.35 -2.72
C ILE A 90 -9.68 -11.29 -3.91
N GLN A 91 -10.68 -12.01 -4.41
CA GLN A 91 -10.55 -12.94 -5.54
C GLN A 91 -10.15 -12.25 -6.85
N ALA A 92 -10.46 -10.97 -7.02
CA ALA A 92 -10.09 -10.16 -8.20
C ALA A 92 -8.58 -10.08 -8.45
N PHE A 93 -7.78 -10.16 -7.39
CA PHE A 93 -6.32 -10.20 -7.46
C PHE A 93 -5.78 -11.61 -7.75
N GLY A 94 -6.66 -12.62 -7.81
CA GLY A 94 -6.30 -14.04 -7.81
C GLY A 94 -5.68 -14.44 -6.48
N ASN A 95 -4.35 -14.38 -6.41
CA ASN A 95 -3.56 -14.94 -5.34
C ASN A 95 -3.17 -13.89 -4.28
N LEU A 96 -4.13 -13.05 -3.83
CA LEU A 96 -3.82 -11.94 -2.92
C LEU A 96 -3.19 -12.43 -1.63
N ARG A 97 -1.94 -12.04 -1.37
CA ARG A 97 -1.32 -12.24 -0.06
C ARG A 97 -1.87 -11.21 0.94
N ILE A 98 -2.50 -11.69 2.01
CA ILE A 98 -3.06 -10.87 3.07
C ILE A 98 -2.23 -11.09 4.34
N ARG A 99 -1.58 -10.02 4.81
CA ARG A 99 -0.88 -9.99 6.10
C ARG A 99 -1.86 -9.62 7.21
N LEU A 100 -2.05 -10.50 8.20
CA LEU A 100 -2.75 -10.19 9.45
C LEU A 100 -1.70 -9.74 10.48
N GLY A 101 -1.50 -8.44 10.61
CA GLY A 101 -0.37 -7.88 11.34
C GLY A 101 -0.44 -6.37 11.46
N GLY A 102 0.25 -5.80 12.45
CA GLY A 102 0.15 -4.38 12.78
C GLY A 102 0.62 -4.07 14.19
N SER A 103 0.53 -2.81 14.63
CA SER A 103 1.16 -2.37 15.89
C SER A 103 0.68 -3.12 17.14
N LEU A 104 -0.60 -3.50 17.21
CA LEU A 104 -1.13 -4.23 18.37
C LEU A 104 -0.93 -5.76 18.31
N GLN A 105 -0.31 -6.30 17.24
CA GLN A 105 0.01 -7.73 17.10
C GLN A 105 0.73 -8.30 18.34
N ASP A 106 1.72 -7.56 18.84
CA ASP A 106 2.51 -7.90 20.04
C ASP A 106 1.74 -7.72 21.37
N ARG A 107 0.42 -7.47 21.28
CA ARG A 107 -0.50 -7.29 22.41
C ARG A 107 -1.73 -8.19 22.31
N VAL A 108 -1.80 -9.08 21.31
CA VAL A 108 -2.87 -10.08 21.14
C VAL A 108 -2.59 -11.34 21.95
N VAL A 109 -3.60 -11.89 22.63
CA VAL A 109 -3.61 -13.26 23.14
C VAL A 109 -4.56 -14.10 22.30
N TYR A 110 -4.16 -15.30 21.93
CA TYR A 110 -5.00 -16.25 21.19
C TYR A 110 -5.78 -17.10 22.20
N ASP A 111 -7.12 -17.06 22.17
CA ASP A 111 -7.95 -17.79 23.14
C ASP A 111 -8.15 -19.26 22.76
N VAL A 112 -7.06 -20.02 22.82
CA VAL A 112 -7.05 -21.45 22.48
C VAL A 112 -7.34 -22.25 23.75
N GLY A 113 -8.62 -22.51 24.01
CA GLY A 113 -9.05 -23.39 25.10
C GLY A 113 -8.72 -22.85 26.50
N THR A 114 -8.85 -21.54 26.72
CA THR A 114 -8.72 -20.95 28.05
C THR A 114 -10.09 -20.71 28.68
N ASP A 115 -10.22 -20.90 29.99
CA ASP A 115 -11.45 -20.58 30.74
C ASP A 115 -11.62 -19.06 31.01
N SER A 116 -10.81 -18.20 30.36
CA SER A 116 -10.77 -16.76 30.61
C SER A 116 -11.52 -15.99 29.52
N PRO A 117 -12.31 -14.95 29.86
CA PRO A 117 -13.08 -14.22 28.86
C PRO A 117 -12.18 -13.48 27.86
N CYS A 118 -12.25 -13.89 26.60
CA CYS A 118 -11.60 -13.20 25.49
C CYS A 118 -12.02 -11.73 25.41
N THR A 119 -11.13 -10.83 25.85
CA THR A 119 -11.44 -9.41 26.01
C THR A 119 -10.84 -8.61 24.85
N PRO A 120 -11.61 -7.74 24.16
CA PRO A 120 -11.08 -6.91 23.09
C PRO A 120 -10.10 -5.85 23.60
N PHE A 121 -9.37 -5.20 22.69
CA PHE A 121 -8.50 -4.07 23.03
C PHE A 121 -9.29 -2.93 23.68
N GLN A 122 -8.75 -2.34 24.74
CA GLN A 122 -9.31 -1.19 25.45
C GLN A 122 -8.25 -0.09 25.60
N ASN A 123 -8.70 1.16 25.59
CA ASN A 123 -7.86 2.33 25.86
C ASN A 123 -7.33 2.29 27.31
N VAL A 124 -6.01 2.24 27.50
CA VAL A 124 -5.35 2.33 28.80
C VAL A 124 -4.09 3.19 28.73
N SER A 125 -3.99 4.20 29.59
CA SER A 125 -2.96 5.27 29.51
C SER A 125 -1.51 4.78 29.54
N ASN A 126 -1.25 3.67 30.23
CA ASN A 126 0.08 3.07 30.37
C ASN A 126 0.28 1.84 29.45
N GLY A 127 -0.64 1.59 28.52
CA GLY A 127 -0.56 0.49 27.56
C GLY A 127 0.48 0.74 26.47
N LEU A 128 1.00 -0.34 25.87
CA LEU A 128 1.80 -0.19 24.65
C LEU A 128 0.90 0.39 23.56
N PHE A 129 1.35 1.50 22.96
CA PHE A 129 0.55 2.33 22.04
C PHE A 129 -0.78 2.88 22.62
N GLY A 130 -0.97 2.86 23.95
CA GLY A 130 -2.19 3.31 24.62
C GLY A 130 -3.29 2.25 24.76
N PHE A 131 -3.00 0.97 24.48
CA PHE A 131 -3.98 -0.12 24.52
C PHE A 131 -3.60 -1.26 25.46
N SER A 132 -4.64 -1.97 25.91
CA SER A 132 -4.56 -3.14 26.80
C SER A 132 -3.87 -4.32 26.11
N VAL A 133 -3.88 -5.48 26.79
CA VAL A 133 -3.88 -6.75 26.04
C VAL A 133 -5.24 -6.88 25.38
N GLY A 134 -5.28 -7.34 24.13
CA GLY A 134 -6.50 -7.70 23.42
C GLY A 134 -6.49 -9.20 23.10
N CYS A 135 -7.59 -9.71 22.56
CA CYS A 135 -7.78 -11.13 22.33
C CYS A 135 -8.30 -11.42 20.91
N LEU A 136 -7.81 -12.51 20.31
CA LEU A 136 -8.40 -13.15 19.14
C LEU A 136 -9.08 -14.45 19.62
N SER A 137 -10.41 -14.50 19.52
CA SER A 137 -11.17 -15.73 19.77
C SER A 137 -10.97 -16.73 18.62
N MET A 138 -11.11 -18.02 18.91
CA MET A 138 -11.01 -19.04 17.85
C MET A 138 -12.21 -19.00 16.91
N ASP A 139 -13.40 -18.60 17.37
CA ASP A 139 -14.55 -18.35 16.50
C ASP A 139 -14.22 -17.28 15.45
N ARG A 140 -13.61 -16.16 15.87
CA ARG A 140 -13.20 -15.09 14.94
C ARG A 140 -12.07 -15.53 14.00
N TRP A 141 -11.18 -16.40 14.47
CA TRP A 141 -10.14 -16.99 13.63
C TRP A 141 -10.74 -17.96 12.59
N ASP A 142 -11.76 -18.73 12.97
CA ASP A 142 -12.51 -19.58 12.05
C ASP A 142 -13.22 -18.74 10.99
N GLU A 143 -13.96 -17.69 11.36
CA GLU A 143 -14.63 -16.75 10.42
C GLU A 143 -13.66 -16.16 9.37
N LEU A 144 -12.46 -15.75 9.80
CA LEU A 144 -11.41 -15.22 8.91
C LEU A 144 -10.94 -16.29 7.92
N ASN A 145 -10.72 -17.52 8.36
CA ASN A 145 -10.29 -18.61 7.48
C ASN A 145 -11.40 -19.10 6.57
N ASP A 146 -12.66 -18.99 6.98
CA ASP A 146 -13.81 -19.23 6.10
C ASP A 146 -13.85 -18.18 4.98
N LEU A 147 -13.64 -16.89 5.26
CA LEU A 147 -13.48 -15.86 4.22
C LEU A 147 -12.32 -16.21 3.27
N PHE A 148 -11.12 -16.48 3.80
CA PHE A 148 -9.96 -16.76 2.96
C PHE A 148 -10.15 -18.00 2.08
N GLN A 149 -10.78 -19.07 2.60
CA GLN A 149 -11.09 -20.26 1.80
C GLN A 149 -12.19 -19.99 0.76
N LYS A 150 -13.26 -19.25 1.11
CA LYS A 150 -14.34 -18.87 0.17
C LYS A 150 -13.78 -18.24 -1.12
N THR A 151 -12.70 -17.45 -1.05
CA THR A 151 -12.07 -16.82 -2.23
C THR A 151 -11.57 -17.81 -3.31
N GLY A 152 -11.34 -19.09 -2.97
CA GLY A 152 -10.98 -20.13 -3.95
C GLY A 152 -12.16 -20.79 -4.68
N TYR A 153 -13.41 -20.53 -4.27
CA TYR A 153 -14.58 -21.23 -4.79
C TYR A 153 -15.50 -20.29 -5.60
N LEU A 154 -15.40 -20.35 -6.94
CA LEU A 154 -16.37 -19.70 -7.82
C LEU A 154 -17.65 -20.53 -7.96
N MET A 155 -18.78 -20.00 -7.45
CA MET A 155 -20.15 -20.37 -7.84
C MET A 155 -20.41 -21.88 -8.11
N GLY A 156 -20.03 -22.73 -7.15
CA GLY A 156 -20.29 -24.18 -7.22
C GLY A 156 -19.49 -24.95 -8.28
N LYS A 157 -18.45 -24.35 -8.88
CA LYS A 157 -17.51 -25.03 -9.77
C LYS A 157 -16.11 -24.97 -9.16
N GLN A 158 -15.44 -26.12 -9.12
CA GLN A 158 -14.04 -26.19 -8.70
C GLN A 158 -13.16 -25.59 -9.81
N THR A 159 -12.92 -24.30 -9.72
CA THR A 159 -12.03 -23.55 -10.59
C THR A 159 -10.60 -23.64 -10.09
N SER A 160 -9.62 -23.66 -11.00
CA SER A 160 -8.18 -23.63 -10.70
C SER A 160 -7.67 -22.24 -10.26
N VAL A 161 -8.52 -21.47 -9.57
CA VAL A 161 -8.22 -20.14 -9.03
C VAL A 161 -7.73 -20.34 -7.61
N CYS A 162 -6.57 -19.79 -7.25
CA CYS A 162 -6.03 -19.96 -5.91
C CYS A 162 -6.79 -19.09 -4.91
N SER A 163 -6.86 -19.54 -3.66
CA SER A 163 -7.35 -18.75 -2.54
C SER A 163 -6.38 -17.64 -2.14
N ALA A 164 -6.87 -16.68 -1.35
CA ALA A 164 -6.05 -15.71 -0.64
C ALA A 164 -4.92 -16.40 0.16
N ILE A 165 -3.71 -15.83 0.07
CA ILE A 165 -2.50 -16.37 0.71
C ILE A 165 -2.33 -15.70 2.07
N VAL A 166 -2.39 -16.48 3.15
CA VAL A 166 -2.37 -15.95 4.52
C VAL A 166 -0.94 -15.84 5.05
N THR A 167 -0.55 -14.62 5.42
CA THR A 167 0.61 -14.33 6.30
C THR A 167 0.09 -13.89 7.66
N PHE A 168 0.44 -14.58 8.76
CA PHE A 168 -0.03 -14.22 10.10
C PHE A 168 1.11 -13.76 11.02
N GLY A 169 0.93 -12.61 11.67
CA GLY A 169 1.87 -12.05 12.62
C GLY A 169 1.70 -12.57 14.06
N LEU A 170 2.71 -13.26 14.58
CA LEU A 170 2.75 -13.77 15.95
C LEU A 170 3.15 -12.70 16.98
N ASN A 171 2.60 -12.79 18.18
CA ASN A 171 2.93 -11.94 19.33
C ASN A 171 4.31 -12.30 19.93
N ALA A 172 5.29 -11.40 19.76
CA ALA A 172 6.66 -11.54 20.25
C ALA A 172 6.88 -11.16 21.72
N LEU A 173 5.89 -10.56 22.38
CA LEU A 173 5.94 -10.08 23.77
C LEU A 173 5.21 -10.98 24.77
N TYR A 174 4.51 -12.04 24.34
CA TYR A 174 3.83 -12.95 25.26
C TYR A 174 4.81 -13.56 26.30
N GLY A 175 4.46 -13.46 27.58
CA GLY A 175 5.31 -13.87 28.71
C GLY A 175 6.48 -12.94 29.05
N ARG A 176 6.73 -11.88 28.27
CA ARG A 176 7.75 -10.86 28.57
C ARG A 176 7.20 -9.76 29.49
N TYR A 177 8.11 -9.02 30.12
CA TYR A 177 7.78 -7.88 30.98
C TYR A 177 8.36 -6.58 30.43
N ASN A 178 7.62 -5.48 30.65
CA ASN A 178 8.07 -4.14 30.27
C ASN A 178 9.16 -3.68 31.24
N VAL A 179 10.26 -3.18 30.71
CA VAL A 179 11.36 -2.62 31.51
C VAL A 179 11.29 -1.10 31.53
N ARG A 180 11.05 -0.46 30.37
CA ARG A 180 10.99 1.00 30.26
C ARG A 180 10.34 1.44 28.94
N ARG A 181 9.23 2.17 29.00
CA ARG A 181 8.51 2.70 27.81
C ARG A 181 8.20 1.57 26.82
N THR A 182 8.87 1.55 25.67
CA THR A 182 8.70 0.53 24.63
C THR A 182 9.62 -0.68 24.81
N ILE A 183 10.58 -0.66 25.74
CA ILE A 183 11.60 -1.70 25.92
C ILE A 183 11.06 -2.86 26.78
N TRP A 184 11.13 -4.07 26.24
CA TRP A 184 10.73 -5.32 26.92
C TRP A 184 11.92 -6.25 27.15
N ALA A 185 11.81 -7.10 28.18
CA ALA A 185 12.81 -8.12 28.52
C ALA A 185 12.15 -9.40 29.04
N GLY A 186 12.99 -10.39 29.36
CA GLY A 186 12.55 -11.75 29.71
C GLY A 186 12.48 -12.67 28.49
N LYS A 187 12.41 -13.97 28.74
CA LYS A 187 12.24 -15.00 27.70
C LYS A 187 10.83 -14.90 27.11
N TRP A 188 10.71 -15.14 25.81
CA TRP A 188 9.40 -15.32 25.18
C TRP A 188 8.77 -16.62 25.70
N ASN A 189 7.48 -16.57 26.04
CA ASN A 189 6.69 -17.77 26.30
C ASN A 189 5.98 -18.17 25.00
N SER A 190 6.45 -19.24 24.35
CA SER A 190 5.88 -19.70 23.08
C SER A 190 4.56 -20.46 23.22
N THR A 191 4.09 -20.81 24.43
CA THR A 191 2.91 -21.67 24.64
C THR A 191 1.66 -21.15 23.92
N ASN A 192 1.33 -19.86 24.05
CA ASN A 192 0.13 -19.32 23.42
C ASN A 192 0.19 -19.35 21.87
N ALA A 193 1.36 -19.09 21.29
CA ALA A 193 1.58 -19.24 19.85
C ALA A 193 1.63 -20.71 19.40
N TYR A 194 2.16 -21.61 20.23
CA TYR A 194 2.17 -23.05 20.01
C TYR A 194 0.76 -23.60 19.90
N ASP A 195 -0.09 -23.30 20.87
CA ASP A 195 -1.47 -23.76 20.89
C ASP A 195 -2.28 -23.15 19.74
N PHE A 196 -2.02 -21.89 19.37
CA PHE A 196 -2.67 -21.23 18.23
C PHE A 196 -2.30 -21.85 16.87
N VAL A 197 -1.00 -22.08 16.62
CA VAL A 197 -0.54 -22.75 15.39
C VAL A 197 -1.05 -24.19 15.37
N LYS A 198 -1.08 -24.89 16.51
CA LYS A 198 -1.62 -26.25 16.63
C LYS A 198 -3.13 -26.31 16.36
N TYR A 199 -3.91 -25.36 16.87
CA TYR A 199 -5.34 -25.22 16.56
C TYR A 199 -5.55 -25.01 15.06
N THR A 200 -4.84 -24.03 14.48
CA THR A 200 -4.86 -23.70 13.04
C THR A 200 -4.60 -24.94 12.17
N ILE A 201 -3.56 -25.71 12.50
CA ILE A 201 -3.23 -26.98 11.82
C ILE A 201 -4.34 -28.02 12.02
N SER A 202 -4.91 -28.14 13.24
CA SER A 202 -5.98 -29.12 13.50
C SER A 202 -7.28 -28.83 12.75
N LYS A 203 -7.54 -27.56 12.41
CA LYS A 203 -8.65 -27.11 11.59
C LYS A 203 -8.39 -27.26 10.09
N GLY A 204 -7.14 -27.56 9.70
CA GLY A 204 -6.71 -27.66 8.31
C GLY A 204 -6.52 -26.32 7.60
N TYR A 205 -6.44 -25.21 8.35
CA TYR A 205 -6.36 -23.87 7.78
C TYR A 205 -4.99 -23.59 7.15
N PRO A 206 -4.94 -23.15 5.87
CA PRO A 206 -3.69 -22.85 5.20
C PRO A 206 -3.13 -21.50 5.68
N VAL A 207 -1.95 -21.55 6.30
CA VAL A 207 -1.11 -20.37 6.55
C VAL A 207 0.20 -20.58 5.82
N ASP A 208 0.45 -19.77 4.80
CA ASP A 208 1.66 -19.82 3.98
C ASP A 208 2.89 -19.36 4.78
N SER A 209 2.71 -18.40 5.67
CA SER A 209 3.83 -17.78 6.39
C SER A 209 3.48 -17.23 7.76
N TRP A 210 4.42 -17.37 8.68
CA TRP A 210 4.35 -16.80 10.02
C TRP A 210 5.39 -15.69 10.17
N GLU A 211 4.96 -14.48 10.50
CA GLU A 211 5.85 -13.37 10.83
C GLU A 211 6.02 -13.26 12.34
N PHE A 212 7.22 -12.97 12.83
CA PHE A 212 7.44 -12.81 14.28
C PHE A 212 7.57 -11.35 14.73
N GLY A 213 6.55 -10.89 15.46
CA GLY A 213 6.45 -9.55 16.01
C GLY A 213 6.23 -8.46 14.96
N ASN A 214 6.03 -7.23 15.42
CA ASN A 214 5.81 -6.07 14.58
C ASN A 214 6.59 -4.87 15.11
N THR A 215 7.42 -4.26 14.27
CA THR A 215 8.32 -3.13 14.62
C THR A 215 9.28 -3.45 15.79
N THR A 216 9.72 -4.70 15.85
CA THR A 216 10.50 -5.28 16.96
C THR A 216 11.80 -4.51 17.28
N GLN A 217 12.40 -3.82 16.30
CA GLN A 217 13.60 -2.99 16.47
C GLN A 217 13.41 -1.79 17.41
N PHE A 218 12.16 -1.38 17.69
CA PHE A 218 11.84 -0.34 18.70
C PHE A 218 11.38 -0.91 20.05
N LEU A 219 11.20 -2.25 20.12
CA LEU A 219 10.62 -2.94 21.27
C LEU A 219 11.67 -3.73 22.08
N PHE A 220 12.68 -4.31 21.44
CA PHE A 220 13.72 -5.11 22.12
C PHE A 220 14.97 -5.35 21.24
N THR A 221 16.03 -5.89 21.85
CA THR A 221 17.27 -6.27 21.17
C THR A 221 17.10 -7.54 20.33
N THR A 222 17.95 -7.71 19.32
CA THR A 222 18.01 -8.90 18.45
C THR A 222 18.28 -10.20 19.21
N GLU A 223 19.00 -10.16 20.34
CA GLU A 223 19.18 -11.30 21.23
C GLU A 223 17.85 -11.86 21.76
N LEU A 224 16.84 -11.01 21.92
CA LEU A 224 15.51 -11.43 22.36
C LEU A 224 14.70 -12.08 21.21
N LEU A 225 15.17 -12.00 19.96
CA LEU A 225 14.65 -12.73 18.79
C LEU A 225 15.25 -14.13 18.63
N GLN A 226 16.04 -14.63 19.58
CA GLN A 226 16.58 -15.99 19.53
C GLN A 226 15.53 -17.13 19.60
N CYS A 227 14.24 -16.84 19.83
CA CYS A 227 13.23 -17.87 20.12
C CYS A 227 12.03 -18.09 19.17
N PRO A 228 12.05 -17.53 17.95
CA PRO A 228 11.44 -18.15 16.77
C PRO A 228 12.50 -18.67 15.79
N PHE A 229 13.73 -18.14 15.92
CA PHE A 229 14.77 -18.24 14.89
C PHE A 229 16.06 -18.92 15.37
N GLY A 230 16.19 -19.27 16.66
CA GLY A 230 17.38 -19.92 17.19
C GLY A 230 17.28 -21.45 17.24
N SER A 231 18.43 -22.11 17.21
CA SER A 231 18.62 -23.58 17.16
C SER A 231 18.16 -24.39 18.39
N SER A 232 17.39 -23.80 19.30
CA SER A 232 16.91 -24.46 20.53
C SER A 232 15.57 -25.17 20.32
N LYS A 233 15.44 -26.40 20.86
CA LYS A 233 14.29 -27.30 20.63
C LYS A 233 12.92 -26.75 21.05
N SER A 234 12.85 -25.74 21.90
CA SER A 234 11.58 -25.09 22.31
C SER A 234 11.07 -24.04 21.31
N CYS A 235 11.94 -23.61 20.38
CA CYS A 235 11.75 -22.41 19.59
C CYS A 235 11.69 -22.69 18.07
N SER A 236 11.92 -23.93 17.65
CA SER A 236 11.57 -24.47 16.32
C SER A 236 10.17 -25.13 16.28
N PHE A 237 9.25 -24.72 17.14
CA PHE A 237 7.99 -25.45 17.32
C PHE A 237 7.10 -25.47 16.05
N ILE A 238 7.16 -24.42 15.22
CA ILE A 238 6.47 -24.38 13.93
C ILE A 238 6.95 -25.56 13.05
N GLN A 239 8.26 -25.69 12.85
CA GLN A 239 8.85 -26.82 12.10
C GLN A 239 8.53 -28.20 12.69
N GLN A 240 8.27 -28.28 14.00
CA GLN A 240 7.87 -29.54 14.67
C GLN A 240 6.39 -29.88 14.50
N LEU A 241 5.51 -28.86 14.47
CA LEU A 241 4.07 -29.04 14.24
C LEU A 241 3.77 -29.35 12.77
N TYR A 242 4.45 -28.67 11.83
CA TYR A 242 4.36 -28.95 10.40
C TYR A 242 5.25 -30.14 10.01
N LYS A 243 4.71 -31.35 10.24
CA LYS A 243 5.40 -32.65 10.09
C LYS A 243 5.82 -33.01 8.66
N ALA A 244 5.18 -32.45 7.63
CA ALA A 244 5.51 -32.72 6.23
C ALA A 244 6.37 -31.58 5.66
N PRO A 245 7.54 -31.85 5.04
CA PRO A 245 8.39 -30.81 4.47
C PRO A 245 7.69 -29.91 3.44
N LEU A 246 6.81 -30.49 2.62
CA LEU A 246 6.03 -29.78 1.60
C LEU A 246 4.90 -28.91 2.16
N SER A 247 4.64 -28.96 3.46
CA SER A 247 3.65 -28.11 4.14
C SER A 247 4.30 -27.18 5.17
N GLN A 248 5.62 -26.96 5.12
CA GLN A 248 6.26 -26.04 6.06
C GLN A 248 6.04 -24.59 5.61
N PRO A 249 5.47 -23.73 6.47
CA PRO A 249 5.27 -22.33 6.15
C PRO A 249 6.60 -21.56 6.19
N LEU A 250 6.65 -20.47 5.43
CA LEU A 250 7.79 -19.54 5.46
C LEU A 250 7.82 -18.79 6.80
N LEU A 251 9.03 -18.48 7.28
CA LEU A 251 9.23 -17.69 8.49
C LEU A 251 9.74 -16.29 8.14
N LEU A 252 8.98 -15.26 8.52
CA LEU A 252 9.21 -13.88 8.14
C LEU A 252 9.64 -13.02 9.33
N ALA A 253 10.52 -12.06 9.10
CA ALA A 253 11.01 -11.13 10.12
C ALA A 253 11.65 -9.88 9.50
N PRO A 254 11.74 -8.75 10.21
CA PRO A 254 11.21 -8.47 11.56
C PRO A 254 9.89 -7.68 11.62
N GLY A 255 9.19 -7.48 10.50
CA GLY A 255 8.03 -6.60 10.40
C GLY A 255 8.37 -5.15 10.80
N GLY A 256 9.58 -4.69 10.46
CA GLY A 256 10.22 -3.54 11.13
C GLY A 256 10.65 -2.42 10.19
N PHE A 257 10.99 -1.25 10.73
CA PHE A 257 11.67 -0.23 9.92
C PHE A 257 13.11 -0.67 9.64
N PHE A 258 13.61 -0.44 8.43
CA PHE A 258 14.95 -0.88 8.05
C PHE A 258 16.04 -0.17 8.85
N ASP A 259 16.82 -0.94 9.61
CA ASP A 259 18.09 -0.52 10.20
C ASP A 259 19.16 -1.55 9.83
N GLN A 260 20.22 -1.11 9.16
CA GLN A 260 21.22 -2.02 8.59
C GLN A 260 21.94 -2.85 9.66
N GLN A 261 22.26 -2.27 10.82
CA GLN A 261 23.02 -2.96 11.87
C GLN A 261 22.14 -4.01 12.56
N TRP A 262 20.93 -3.61 12.92
CA TRP A 262 19.95 -4.46 13.58
C TRP A 262 19.54 -5.63 12.67
N TYR A 263 19.29 -5.40 11.37
CA TYR A 263 18.94 -6.46 10.41
C TYR A 263 20.11 -7.42 10.17
N SER A 264 21.34 -6.90 10.09
CA SER A 264 22.54 -7.73 9.97
C SER A 264 22.72 -8.62 11.21
N GLN A 265 22.51 -8.07 12.41
CA GLN A 265 22.61 -8.82 13.66
C GLN A 265 21.47 -9.84 13.81
N LEU A 266 20.25 -9.53 13.35
CA LEU A 266 19.15 -10.51 13.28
C LEU A 266 19.56 -11.73 12.45
N LEU A 267 19.99 -11.53 11.20
CA LEU A 267 20.39 -12.63 10.31
C LEU A 267 21.56 -13.46 10.86
N GLN A 268 22.54 -12.80 11.49
CA GLN A 268 23.66 -13.47 12.16
C GLN A 268 23.19 -14.30 13.38
N THR A 269 22.19 -13.81 14.12
CA THR A 269 21.68 -14.45 15.34
C THR A 269 20.68 -15.57 15.06
N SER A 270 19.86 -15.44 14.02
CA SER A 270 18.99 -16.52 13.54
C SER A 270 19.79 -17.67 12.93
N GLY A 271 20.88 -17.34 12.24
CA GLY A 271 21.62 -18.30 11.44
C GLY A 271 20.93 -18.62 10.11
N HIS A 272 21.60 -19.47 9.34
CA HIS A 272 21.29 -19.75 7.94
C HIS A 272 20.01 -20.59 7.76
N GLY A 273 19.16 -20.20 6.82
CA GLY A 273 17.98 -20.96 6.40
C GLY A 273 16.80 -20.91 7.37
N VAL A 274 16.83 -20.03 8.38
CA VAL A 274 15.76 -19.92 9.39
C VAL A 274 14.75 -18.82 9.06
N VAL A 275 15.21 -17.62 8.69
CA VAL A 275 14.34 -16.57 8.14
C VAL A 275 14.25 -16.79 6.63
N SER A 276 13.05 -17.02 6.11
CA SER A 276 12.79 -17.29 4.69
C SER A 276 12.83 -16.03 3.84
N ALA A 277 12.29 -14.91 4.35
CA ALA A 277 12.39 -13.59 3.72
C ALA A 277 12.37 -12.46 4.75
N LEU A 278 13.01 -11.35 4.40
CA LEU A 278 13.04 -10.14 5.22
C LEU A 278 11.82 -9.25 4.95
N THR A 279 11.12 -8.83 6.01
CA THR A 279 9.97 -7.94 5.96
C THR A 279 10.31 -6.58 6.58
N HIS A 280 10.14 -5.50 5.81
CA HIS A 280 10.36 -4.14 6.31
C HIS A 280 9.22 -3.19 5.98
N HIS A 281 9.01 -2.18 6.82
CA HIS A 281 7.99 -1.15 6.66
C HIS A 281 8.61 0.15 6.15
N VAL A 282 7.95 0.76 5.16
CA VAL A 282 8.35 2.02 4.55
C VAL A 282 7.14 2.95 4.54
N TYR A 283 7.27 4.10 5.22
CA TYR A 283 6.28 5.17 5.19
C TYR A 283 6.99 6.45 4.72
N ASN A 284 6.82 6.81 3.46
CA ASN A 284 7.54 7.92 2.83
C ASN A 284 7.14 9.30 3.41
N LEU A 285 5.94 9.37 4.00
CA LEU A 285 5.42 10.52 4.72
C LEU A 285 5.23 10.09 6.18
N GLY A 286 5.87 10.79 7.11
CA GLY A 286 5.65 10.59 8.54
C GLY A 286 4.26 11.09 8.98
N GLY A 287 3.88 10.82 10.23
CA GLY A 287 2.63 11.35 10.79
C GLY A 287 2.60 12.89 10.75
N GLY A 288 1.65 13.46 10.03
CA GLY A 288 1.54 14.89 9.77
C GLY A 288 0.65 15.19 8.57
N ILE A 289 0.77 16.42 8.03
CA ILE A 289 0.09 16.84 6.80
C ILE A 289 1.12 17.10 5.69
N THR A 290 0.75 16.81 4.45
CA THR A 290 1.51 17.21 3.26
C THR A 290 0.71 18.26 2.51
N LEU A 291 1.34 19.40 2.22
CA LEU A 291 0.70 20.52 1.53
C LEU A 291 1.28 20.67 0.12
N LEU A 292 0.48 20.31 -0.89
CA LEU A 292 0.81 20.55 -2.29
C LEU A 292 0.39 21.98 -2.67
N LEU A 293 1.36 22.89 -2.70
CA LEU A 293 1.14 24.30 -3.05
C LEU A 293 1.49 24.53 -4.52
N ILE A 294 0.48 24.57 -5.38
CA ILE A 294 0.64 24.82 -6.82
C ILE A 294 0.45 26.31 -7.11
N ASN A 295 1.51 27.01 -7.54
CA ASN A 295 1.38 28.38 -8.04
C ASN A 295 1.05 28.36 -9.53
N LEU A 296 -0.20 28.67 -9.88
CA LEU A 296 -0.67 28.77 -11.27
C LEU A 296 -0.49 30.17 -11.89
N SER A 297 0.16 31.12 -11.19
CA SER A 297 0.43 32.46 -11.72
C SER A 297 1.80 32.56 -12.39
N ASN A 298 1.83 33.09 -13.61
CA ASN A 298 3.06 33.39 -14.36
C ASN A 298 3.72 34.73 -13.99
N THR A 299 3.08 35.56 -13.17
CA THR A 299 3.54 36.92 -12.82
C THR A 299 3.68 37.15 -11.32
N THR A 300 3.06 36.33 -10.48
CA THR A 300 2.97 36.55 -9.02
C THR A 300 3.80 35.52 -8.26
N ARG A 301 4.60 35.98 -7.30
CA ARG A 301 5.27 35.13 -6.31
C ARG A 301 4.54 35.22 -4.98
N TYR A 302 4.37 34.10 -4.30
CA TYR A 302 3.73 34.02 -3.00
C TYR A 302 4.74 33.56 -1.94
N ASN A 303 4.86 34.30 -0.84
CA ASN A 303 5.53 33.85 0.36
C ASN A 303 4.49 33.17 1.25
N VAL A 304 4.50 31.85 1.31
CA VAL A 304 3.54 31.07 2.11
C VAL A 304 4.19 30.70 3.45
N THR A 305 3.73 31.35 4.53
CA THR A 305 4.15 31.02 5.90
C THR A 305 3.20 29.96 6.46
N LEU A 306 3.70 28.76 6.71
CA LEU A 306 2.95 27.71 7.39
C LEU A 306 3.01 27.94 8.91
N GLN A 307 1.85 27.96 9.57
CA GLN A 307 1.72 28.04 11.03
C GLN A 307 0.82 26.92 11.53
N ASN A 308 1.19 26.33 12.67
CA ASN A 308 0.39 25.33 13.36
C ASN A 308 -0.36 26.02 14.51
N ASP A 309 -1.67 25.82 14.61
CA ASP A 309 -2.53 26.49 15.61
C ASP A 309 -2.48 25.78 16.98
N ILE A 310 -1.27 25.48 17.46
CA ILE A 310 -1.04 24.78 18.73
C ILE A 310 0.09 25.48 19.48
N ASN A 311 -0.26 26.09 20.61
CA ASN A 311 0.67 26.75 21.55
C ASN A 311 1.58 25.74 22.28
N VAL A 312 2.54 25.15 21.56
CA VAL A 312 3.64 24.37 22.14
C VAL A 312 4.96 24.95 21.68
N SER A 313 5.73 25.48 22.64
CA SER A 313 7.06 26.03 22.43
C SER A 313 8.06 24.92 22.09
N LEU A 314 8.27 24.67 20.79
CA LEU A 314 9.34 23.80 20.32
C LEU A 314 10.66 24.57 20.26
N GLU A 315 11.61 24.18 21.12
CA GLU A 315 12.95 24.75 21.16
C GLU A 315 13.68 24.55 19.83
N LYS A 316 14.28 25.62 19.29
CA LYS A 316 15.09 25.56 18.07
C LYS A 316 16.29 24.63 18.26
N ARG A 317 16.39 23.58 17.44
CA ARG A 317 17.67 22.92 17.14
C ARG A 317 18.23 23.43 15.81
N SER A 318 19.54 23.61 15.79
CA SER A 318 20.29 24.40 14.81
C SER A 318 20.58 23.69 13.49
N ASP A 319 20.30 24.39 12.40
CA ASP A 319 20.96 24.42 11.09
C ASP A 319 21.91 23.25 10.71
N LEU A 320 21.48 22.47 9.72
CA LEU A 320 22.38 21.70 8.84
C LEU A 320 22.45 22.40 7.48
N LYS A 321 23.66 22.84 7.10
CA LYS A 321 23.93 23.46 5.79
C LYS A 321 23.71 22.44 4.67
N ARG A 322 22.95 22.81 3.64
CA ARG A 322 22.92 22.08 2.36
C ARG A 322 23.72 22.85 1.32
N ASP A 323 24.83 22.24 0.88
CA ASP A 323 25.68 22.82 -0.17
C ASP A 323 25.02 22.69 -1.56
N GLY A 324 25.49 23.49 -2.51
CA GLY A 324 24.74 23.82 -3.73
C GLY A 324 25.12 23.06 -5.01
N SER A 325 24.26 23.26 -6.01
CA SER A 325 24.53 23.13 -7.46
C SER A 325 25.07 21.81 -8.02
N PHE A 326 24.26 21.16 -8.85
CA PHE A 326 24.77 20.47 -10.02
C PHE A 326 24.00 20.92 -11.27
N THR A 327 24.71 21.55 -12.22
CA THR A 327 24.20 21.79 -13.57
C THR A 327 25.13 21.07 -14.54
N THR A 328 24.59 20.35 -15.51
CA THR A 328 25.34 20.02 -16.73
C THR A 328 24.39 19.71 -17.88
N ARG A 329 24.66 20.34 -19.04
CA ARG A 329 24.02 20.00 -20.32
C ARG A 329 24.65 18.73 -20.88
N LEU A 330 23.88 17.94 -21.63
CA LEU A 330 24.40 17.32 -22.85
C LEU A 330 23.34 17.37 -23.97
N LYS A 331 23.79 17.53 -25.21
CA LYS A 331 22.95 17.66 -26.41
C LYS A 331 23.09 16.43 -27.31
N LYS A 332 21.95 16.00 -27.89
CA LYS A 332 21.77 15.56 -29.29
C LYS A 332 22.41 14.23 -29.77
N ALA A 333 21.55 13.27 -30.10
CA ALA A 333 21.68 12.24 -31.17
C ALA A 333 20.34 11.47 -31.26
N ILE A 334 19.80 10.95 -32.36
CA ILE A 334 20.04 11.07 -33.82
C ILE A 334 18.65 10.83 -34.50
N SER A 335 18.41 11.43 -35.66
CA SER A 335 17.23 11.17 -36.49
C SER A 335 17.31 9.85 -37.24
N TRP A 336 16.21 9.08 -37.32
CA TRP A 336 16.06 8.10 -38.41
C TRP A 336 14.63 8.03 -38.95
N LEU A 337 14.49 8.27 -40.25
CA LEU A 337 13.25 8.00 -41.01
C LEU A 337 13.24 6.53 -41.42
N GLY A 338 12.15 5.82 -41.12
CA GLY A 338 11.75 4.60 -41.81
C GLY A 338 10.38 4.82 -42.47
N SER A 339 10.29 4.69 -43.79
CA SER A 339 9.06 5.02 -44.54
C SER A 339 8.38 3.79 -45.14
N LYS A 340 7.17 3.48 -44.68
CA LYS A 340 5.95 3.10 -45.44
C LYS A 340 5.03 2.21 -44.59
N PRO A 341 3.70 2.36 -44.70
CA PRO A 341 2.75 1.48 -44.03
C PRO A 341 2.66 0.13 -44.75
N SER A 342 2.88 -0.97 -44.02
CA SER A 342 2.33 -2.27 -44.37
C SER A 342 0.94 -2.41 -43.75
N SER A 343 0.01 -3.05 -44.47
CA SER A 343 -1.39 -3.24 -44.05
C SER A 343 -1.55 -4.33 -42.99
N ASP A 344 -0.88 -4.15 -41.84
CA ASP A 344 -1.07 -4.90 -40.61
C ASP A 344 -0.65 -3.96 -39.48
N ALA A 345 -1.60 -3.19 -38.95
CA ALA A 345 -1.31 -2.16 -37.96
C ALA A 345 -0.86 -2.83 -36.65
N LYS A 346 0.42 -2.64 -36.28
CA LYS A 346 0.93 -3.14 -35.00
C LYS A 346 0.37 -2.27 -33.89
N LEU A 347 -0.70 -2.74 -33.25
CA LEU A 347 -1.35 -2.04 -32.15
C LEU A 347 -0.64 -2.31 -30.83
N ARG A 348 -0.65 -1.28 -29.97
CA ARG A 348 -0.33 -1.35 -28.54
C ARG A 348 -1.59 -1.02 -27.75
N GLU A 349 -1.63 -1.49 -26.51
CA GLU A 349 -2.73 -1.22 -25.58
C GLU A 349 -2.33 -0.11 -24.60
N GLU A 350 -3.22 0.85 -24.40
CA GLU A 350 -3.04 1.93 -23.44
C GLU A 350 -4.17 1.96 -22.40
N TYR A 351 -3.80 2.12 -21.14
CA TYR A 351 -4.67 2.17 -19.98
C TYR A 351 -4.35 3.45 -19.18
N HIS A 352 -5.01 4.55 -19.52
CA HIS A 352 -4.82 5.85 -18.89
C HIS A 352 -5.72 6.02 -17.67
N LEU A 353 -5.14 6.29 -16.51
CA LEU A 353 -5.84 6.59 -15.27
C LEU A 353 -5.82 8.09 -14.98
N THR A 354 -7.01 8.69 -14.89
CA THR A 354 -7.20 10.11 -14.53
C THR A 354 -8.27 10.25 -13.46
N ALA A 355 -8.13 11.26 -12.60
CA ALA A 355 -9.16 11.54 -11.61
C ALA A 355 -10.40 12.18 -12.27
N LYS A 356 -11.61 11.79 -11.84
CA LYS A 356 -12.88 12.35 -12.35
C LYS A 356 -12.88 13.88 -12.24
N ASP A 357 -13.30 14.54 -13.32
CA ASP A 357 -13.33 16.00 -13.48
C ASP A 357 -11.99 16.72 -13.26
N GLY A 358 -10.86 15.99 -13.23
CA GLY A 358 -9.53 16.51 -12.91
C GLY A 358 -9.28 16.77 -11.43
N ASP A 359 -10.21 16.42 -10.54
CA ASP A 359 -10.06 16.59 -9.10
C ASP A 359 -9.24 15.45 -8.48
N LEU A 360 -8.00 15.74 -8.08
CA LEU A 360 -7.10 14.77 -7.41
C LEU A 360 -7.61 14.29 -6.04
N GLN A 361 -8.67 14.89 -5.48
CA GLN A 361 -9.35 14.41 -4.27
C GLN A 361 -10.59 13.56 -4.59
N SER A 362 -10.94 13.39 -5.87
CA SER A 362 -12.02 12.52 -6.30
C SER A 362 -11.81 11.08 -5.82
N LYS A 363 -12.90 10.46 -5.36
CA LYS A 363 -12.94 9.03 -5.03
C LYS A 363 -13.21 8.14 -6.24
N THR A 364 -13.52 8.73 -7.40
CA THR A 364 -13.73 8.01 -8.67
C THR A 364 -12.52 8.24 -9.58
N MET A 365 -11.87 7.13 -9.94
CA MET A 365 -10.86 7.08 -11.00
C MET A 365 -11.55 6.81 -12.34
N LEU A 366 -11.03 7.39 -13.42
CA LEU A 366 -11.42 7.08 -14.79
C LEU A 366 -10.35 6.21 -15.44
N LEU A 367 -10.72 5.14 -16.13
CA LEU A 367 -9.88 4.41 -17.08
C LEU A 367 -10.24 4.82 -18.49
N ASN A 368 -9.29 5.39 -19.25
CA ASN A 368 -9.48 5.83 -20.63
C ASN A 368 -10.70 6.78 -20.79
N GLY A 369 -11.01 7.56 -19.73
CA GLY A 369 -12.16 8.46 -19.64
C GLY A 369 -13.46 7.84 -19.11
N ALA A 370 -13.55 6.52 -18.98
CA ALA A 370 -14.72 5.83 -18.41
C ALA A 370 -14.56 5.64 -16.88
N PRO A 371 -15.57 5.94 -16.06
CA PRO A 371 -15.51 5.71 -14.61
C PRO A 371 -15.26 4.24 -14.24
N LEU A 372 -14.32 4.01 -13.33
CA LEU A 372 -14.16 2.73 -12.64
C LEU A 372 -15.08 2.71 -11.41
N GLU A 373 -16.30 2.20 -11.63
CA GLU A 373 -17.33 2.02 -10.61
C GLU A 373 -17.77 0.53 -10.66
N LEU A 374 -18.09 -0.07 -9.51
CA LEU A 374 -18.60 -1.46 -9.46
C LEU A 374 -20.01 -1.52 -10.05
N GLY A 375 -20.40 -2.67 -10.59
CA GLY A 375 -21.79 -2.96 -10.93
C GLY A 375 -22.69 -3.00 -9.67
N ASP A 376 -24.01 -2.86 -9.86
CA ASP A 376 -25.00 -2.94 -8.78
C ASP A 376 -24.96 -4.29 -8.01
N ASP A 377 -24.42 -5.33 -8.66
CA ASP A 377 -24.20 -6.68 -8.14
C ASP A 377 -22.82 -6.88 -7.48
N GLY A 378 -21.96 -5.86 -7.45
CA GLY A 378 -20.58 -5.95 -6.97
C GLY A 378 -19.55 -6.24 -8.06
N SER A 379 -19.99 -6.54 -9.29
CA SER A 379 -19.09 -6.94 -10.38
C SER A 379 -18.04 -5.87 -10.71
N ILE A 380 -16.82 -6.33 -10.98
CA ILE A 380 -15.68 -5.46 -11.26
C ILE A 380 -15.74 -5.02 -12.73
N PRO A 381 -15.63 -3.71 -13.02
CA PRO A 381 -15.74 -3.20 -14.38
C PRO A 381 -14.62 -3.71 -15.27
N ALA A 382 -14.95 -3.99 -16.54
CA ALA A 382 -13.98 -4.46 -17.53
C ALA A 382 -12.90 -3.41 -17.81
N LEU A 383 -11.65 -3.72 -17.44
CA LEU A 383 -10.50 -2.86 -17.68
C LEU A 383 -10.13 -2.88 -19.18
N SER A 384 -10.79 -2.03 -19.97
CA SER A 384 -10.67 -2.05 -21.44
C SER A 384 -9.57 -1.09 -21.94
N PRO A 385 -8.61 -1.56 -22.76
CA PRO A 385 -7.59 -0.70 -23.35
C PRO A 385 -8.13 0.21 -24.44
N VAL A 386 -7.42 1.31 -24.70
CA VAL A 386 -7.44 1.99 -26.00
C VAL A 386 -6.34 1.38 -26.87
N LEU A 387 -6.69 1.01 -28.09
CA LEU A 387 -5.73 0.47 -29.06
C LEU A 387 -5.13 1.61 -29.89
N VAL A 388 -3.79 1.73 -29.88
CA VAL A 388 -3.05 2.81 -30.55
C VAL A 388 -1.98 2.20 -31.46
N ASP A 389 -1.70 2.83 -32.60
CA ASP A 389 -0.61 2.40 -33.49
C ASP A 389 0.76 2.56 -32.80
N VAL A 390 1.58 1.50 -32.80
CA VAL A 390 2.86 1.46 -32.07
C VAL A 390 3.85 2.56 -32.47
N SER A 391 3.77 3.10 -33.69
CA SER A 391 4.63 4.19 -34.17
C SER A 391 4.20 5.59 -33.72
N SER A 392 2.95 5.75 -33.25
CA SER A 392 2.43 7.03 -32.74
C SER A 392 3.05 7.37 -31.39
N PRO A 393 3.23 8.65 -31.01
CA PRO A 393 3.63 9.01 -29.65
C PRO A 393 2.65 8.49 -28.59
N VAL A 394 3.13 8.24 -27.36
CA VAL A 394 2.28 8.04 -26.18
C VAL A 394 2.00 9.41 -25.58
N TYR A 395 0.72 9.75 -25.41
CA TYR A 395 0.30 11.02 -24.81
C TYR A 395 -0.10 10.80 -23.35
N LEU A 396 0.55 11.49 -22.42
CA LEU A 396 0.21 11.45 -21.00
C LEU A 396 -0.48 12.76 -20.59
N ALA A 397 -1.65 12.65 -19.96
CA ALA A 397 -2.34 13.82 -19.43
C ALA A 397 -1.61 14.39 -18.19
N PRO A 398 -1.74 15.70 -17.88
CA PRO A 398 -1.26 16.25 -16.62
C PRO A 398 -1.80 15.46 -15.43
N THR A 399 -0.94 15.20 -14.43
CA THR A 399 -1.30 14.49 -13.18
C THR A 399 -2.02 13.15 -13.39
N SER A 400 -1.59 12.38 -14.39
CA SER A 400 -2.15 11.06 -14.73
C SER A 400 -1.12 9.94 -14.57
N ILE A 401 -1.60 8.69 -14.64
CA ILE A 401 -0.78 7.48 -14.72
C ILE A 401 -1.23 6.72 -15.98
N ALA A 402 -0.32 6.11 -16.73
CA ALA A 402 -0.68 5.23 -17.84
C ALA A 402 0.10 3.92 -17.79
N PHE A 403 -0.59 2.82 -18.07
CA PHE A 403 0.04 1.54 -18.39
C PHE A 403 -0.01 1.35 -19.91
N VAL A 404 1.10 0.93 -20.51
CA VAL A 404 1.22 0.73 -21.96
C VAL A 404 1.78 -0.67 -22.19
N ALA A 405 0.96 -1.56 -22.74
CA ALA A 405 1.39 -2.89 -23.13
C ALA A 405 1.75 -2.92 -24.62
N LEU A 406 2.87 -3.56 -24.94
CA LEU A 406 3.42 -3.67 -26.30
C LEU A 406 3.47 -5.16 -26.69
N PRO A 407 2.37 -5.77 -27.19
CA PRO A 407 2.24 -7.23 -27.31
C PRO A 407 3.26 -7.89 -28.24
N MET A 408 3.85 -7.13 -29.18
CA MET A 408 4.84 -7.58 -30.14
C MET A 408 6.24 -6.96 -29.91
N PHE A 409 6.57 -6.60 -28.66
CA PHE A 409 7.90 -6.10 -28.32
C PHE A 409 8.92 -7.23 -28.16
N GLU A 410 9.99 -7.20 -28.95
CA GLU A 410 11.07 -8.20 -28.88
C GLU A 410 12.00 -7.94 -27.69
N ALA A 411 11.82 -8.71 -26.61
CA ALA A 411 12.70 -8.69 -25.43
C ALA A 411 13.27 -10.08 -25.16
N LYS A 412 14.58 -10.27 -25.36
CA LYS A 412 15.30 -11.52 -25.05
C LYS A 412 15.23 -11.91 -23.57
N ALA A 413 15.01 -10.95 -22.67
CA ALA A 413 14.79 -11.23 -21.25
C ALA A 413 13.42 -11.88 -20.93
N CYS A 414 12.52 -11.94 -21.91
CA CYS A 414 11.14 -12.41 -21.78
C CYS A 414 10.83 -13.63 -22.66
N SER A 415 11.86 -14.26 -23.25
CA SER A 415 11.78 -15.43 -24.14
C SER A 415 12.28 -16.71 -23.48
#